data_AF-A0A158CZI0-F1
#
_entry.id   AF-A0A158CZI0-F1
#
_cell.length_a   1.000
_cell.length_b   1.000
_cell.length_c   1.000
_cell.angle_alpha   90.00
_cell.angle_beta   90.00
_cell.angle_gamma   90.00
#
_symmetry.space_group_name_H-M   'P 1'
#
loop_
_entity.id
_entity.type
_entity.pdbx_description
1 polymer ?
#
loop_
_entity_poly.entity_id
_entity_poly.type
_entity_poly.pdbx_seq_one_letter_code
_entity_poly.pdbx_strand_id
1 'polypeptide(L)'
;MSDSIVSKGLGNIVGHDVDAAVTAPIAVRSDIPEGPVVFTPTRQYYCDGRLLAYEITDAQAFWTLLRQAKAEHGDRGATVLLPAVEHFRNRRLFVSHDGMAVFALGNTEDTRGYLSSVCKSPKYPGSMARLLQLAIREGANHLFCFDTCLTAYYCRLGFRPVCRVSFETFGAPCDWNREAYREYGPAGKSGCPDVNYFCYDPCQPLSCAAGSIDVAFVSTDIPYASSLQQAKEILKGEVDKVVALQ
;
A
#
# COMPACT_ATOMS: atom_id res chain seq x y z
N MET A 1 16.12 -29.65 7.26
CA MET A 1 16.00 -28.72 8.40
C MET A 1 16.37 -27.35 7.89
N SER A 2 15.37 -26.56 7.47
CA SER A 2 15.57 -25.18 6.99
C SER A 2 14.55 -24.32 7.73
N ASP A 3 14.87 -24.04 8.98
CA ASP A 3 14.06 -23.18 9.83
C ASP A 3 14.62 -21.76 9.84
N SER A 4 13.73 -20.82 9.51
CA SER A 4 13.71 -19.43 9.96
C SER A 4 14.85 -18.49 9.53
N ILE A 5 14.62 -17.76 8.43
CA ILE A 5 15.13 -16.38 8.30
C ILE A 5 13.98 -15.35 8.20
N VAL A 6 12.71 -15.76 8.13
CA VAL A 6 11.56 -14.84 7.98
C VAL A 6 10.59 -14.97 9.16
N SER A 7 10.93 -14.49 10.36
CA SER A 7 9.93 -14.38 11.43
C SER A 7 10.22 -13.40 12.56
N LYS A 8 11.42 -12.83 12.66
CA LYS A 8 11.74 -11.88 13.74
C LYS A 8 11.11 -10.52 13.46
N GLY A 9 9.81 -10.39 13.72
CA GLY A 9 9.10 -9.10 13.76
C GLY A 9 7.67 -9.07 13.21
N LEU A 10 7.22 -10.14 12.56
CA LEU A 10 5.84 -10.26 12.06
C LEU A 10 4.98 -10.88 13.17
N GLY A 11 3.92 -10.20 13.61
CA GLY A 11 2.94 -10.81 14.51
C GLY A 11 2.38 -12.10 13.91
N ASN A 12 1.77 -12.97 14.74
CA ASN A 12 1.22 -14.22 14.20
C ASN A 12 -0.08 -13.92 13.43
N ILE A 13 0.07 -13.60 12.14
CA ILE A 13 -1.03 -13.35 11.21
C ILE A 13 -1.53 -14.69 10.67
N VAL A 14 -2.82 -14.99 10.77
CA VAL A 14 -3.43 -16.23 10.25
C VAL A 14 -4.66 -15.86 9.42
N GLY A 15 -4.76 -16.44 8.23
CA GLY A 15 -5.91 -16.29 7.34
C GLY A 15 -6.83 -17.51 7.40
N HIS A 16 -8.13 -17.26 7.45
CA HIS A 16 -9.18 -18.28 7.38
C HIS A 16 -10.11 -17.97 6.20
N ASP A 17 -10.27 -18.94 5.32
CA ASP A 17 -11.32 -18.90 4.30
C ASP A 17 -12.70 -18.87 4.99
N VAL A 18 -13.60 -18.04 4.47
CA VAL A 18 -14.98 -17.99 4.94
C VAL A 18 -15.91 -18.33 3.78
N ASP A 19 -16.87 -19.21 4.06
CA ASP A 19 -17.86 -19.60 3.06
C ASP A 19 -18.87 -18.46 2.88
N ALA A 20 -18.79 -17.77 1.75
CA ALA A 20 -19.69 -16.67 1.41
C ALA A 20 -21.16 -17.09 1.30
N ALA A 21 -21.46 -18.38 1.09
CA ALA A 21 -22.83 -18.89 1.03
C ALA A 21 -23.50 -18.94 2.42
N VAL A 22 -22.70 -18.92 3.48
CA VAL A 22 -23.18 -19.01 4.87
C VAL A 22 -22.76 -17.79 5.70
N THR A 23 -21.77 -17.03 5.24
CA THR A 23 -21.29 -15.83 5.92
C THR A 23 -22.22 -14.66 5.66
N ALA A 24 -22.84 -14.15 6.74
CA ALA A 24 -23.68 -12.97 6.66
C ALA A 24 -22.87 -11.73 6.22
N PRO A 25 -23.49 -10.79 5.47
CA PRO A 25 -22.86 -9.52 5.17
C PRO A 25 -22.45 -8.78 6.45
N ILE A 26 -21.29 -8.15 6.40
CA ILE A 26 -20.73 -7.37 7.50
C ILE A 26 -20.87 -5.89 7.14
N ALA A 27 -21.34 -5.10 8.11
CA ALA A 27 -21.37 -3.65 8.02
C ALA A 27 -20.14 -3.06 8.72
N VAL A 28 -19.40 -2.20 8.03
CA VAL A 28 -18.28 -1.43 8.58
C VAL A 28 -18.47 0.07 8.32
N ARG A 29 -17.65 0.89 8.99
CA ARG A 29 -17.50 2.31 8.70
C ARG A 29 -18.83 3.10 8.60
N SER A 30 -19.65 3.01 9.64
CA SER A 30 -21.04 3.57 9.67
C SER A 30 -21.15 5.09 9.79
N ASP A 31 -20.07 5.80 10.04
CA ASP A 31 -19.98 7.25 10.27
C ASP A 31 -19.64 8.05 9.00
N ILE A 32 -19.79 7.45 7.82
CA ILE A 32 -19.61 8.12 6.52
C ILE A 32 -20.96 8.63 6.00
N PRO A 33 -20.98 9.66 5.13
CA PRO A 33 -22.22 10.26 4.65
C PRO A 33 -23.19 9.27 3.98
N GLU A 34 -22.67 8.26 3.29
CA GLU A 34 -23.44 7.24 2.58
C GLU A 34 -24.00 6.13 3.49
N GLY A 35 -23.68 6.16 4.78
CA GLY A 35 -24.05 5.11 5.74
C GLY A 35 -23.06 3.95 5.77
N PRO A 36 -23.37 2.86 6.50
CA PRO A 36 -22.46 1.72 6.62
C PRO A 36 -22.14 1.09 5.27
N VAL A 37 -20.86 0.81 5.05
CA VAL A 37 -20.42 0.01 3.90
C VAL A 37 -20.63 -1.46 4.25
N VAL A 38 -21.40 -2.16 3.42
CA VAL A 38 -21.76 -3.56 3.62
C VAL A 38 -21.10 -4.43 2.56
N PHE A 39 -20.47 -5.52 2.97
CA PHE A 39 -19.88 -6.52 2.05
C PHE A 39 -19.88 -7.92 2.67
N THR A 40 -19.68 -8.93 1.83
CA THR A 40 -19.43 -10.31 2.28
C THR A 40 -17.94 -10.64 2.14
N PRO A 41 -17.23 -10.97 3.22
CA PRO A 41 -15.83 -11.36 3.14
C PRO A 41 -15.67 -12.73 2.46
N THR A 42 -14.54 -12.93 1.79
CA THR A 42 -14.09 -14.24 1.29
C THR A 42 -13.01 -14.83 2.19
N ARG A 43 -12.24 -14.00 2.91
CA ARG A 43 -11.32 -14.42 3.97
C ARG A 43 -11.35 -13.47 5.16
N GLN A 44 -10.98 -14.00 6.31
CA GLN A 44 -10.73 -13.25 7.54
C GLN A 44 -9.29 -13.46 7.98
N TYR A 45 -8.60 -12.37 8.33
CA TYR A 45 -7.23 -12.41 8.83
C TYR A 45 -7.18 -11.97 10.28
N TYR A 46 -6.48 -12.72 11.11
CA TYR A 46 -6.32 -12.46 12.53
C TYR A 46 -4.84 -12.23 12.84
N CYS A 47 -4.53 -11.28 13.70
CA CYS A 47 -3.19 -11.06 14.24
C CYS A 47 -3.24 -11.26 15.76
N ASP A 48 -2.45 -12.20 16.27
CA ASP A 48 -2.39 -12.51 17.70
C ASP A 48 -3.79 -12.79 18.31
N GLY A 49 -4.63 -13.51 17.56
CA GLY A 49 -6.00 -13.88 17.95
C GLY A 49 -7.05 -12.79 17.78
N ARG A 50 -6.68 -11.59 17.31
CA ARG A 50 -7.63 -10.49 17.05
C ARG A 50 -7.88 -10.30 15.57
N LEU A 51 -9.14 -10.12 15.18
CA LEU A 51 -9.51 -9.85 13.80
C LEU A 51 -8.81 -8.58 13.31
N LEU A 52 -8.02 -8.71 12.24
CA LEU A 52 -7.20 -7.65 11.66
C LEU A 52 -7.88 -7.08 10.42
N ALA A 53 -8.26 -7.95 9.48
CA ALA A 53 -8.74 -7.56 8.17
C ALA A 53 -9.64 -8.62 7.54
N TYR A 54 -10.38 -8.20 6.53
CA TYR A 54 -11.12 -9.01 5.59
C TYR A 54 -10.45 -8.94 4.22
N GLU A 55 -10.51 -10.04 3.46
CA GLU A 55 -10.42 -9.99 2.00
C GLU A 55 -11.83 -10.04 1.44
N ILE A 56 -12.09 -9.20 0.43
CA ILE A 56 -13.40 -9.01 -0.19
C ILE A 56 -13.28 -9.01 -1.71
N THR A 57 -14.38 -9.23 -2.42
CA THR A 57 -14.47 -9.12 -3.88
C THR A 57 -15.30 -7.92 -4.33
N ASP A 58 -15.96 -7.22 -3.40
CA ASP A 58 -16.78 -6.06 -3.69
C ASP A 58 -15.90 -4.82 -3.97
N ALA A 59 -15.66 -4.56 -5.25
CA ALA A 59 -14.89 -3.42 -5.73
C ALA A 59 -15.54 -2.07 -5.35
N GLN A 60 -16.87 -1.99 -5.30
CA GLN A 60 -17.57 -0.74 -4.97
C GLN A 60 -17.44 -0.43 -3.48
N ALA A 61 -17.59 -1.43 -2.62
CA ALA A 61 -17.35 -1.31 -1.18
C ALA A 61 -15.91 -0.87 -0.91
N PHE A 62 -14.92 -1.54 -1.51
CA PHE A 62 -13.51 -1.17 -1.40
C PHE A 62 -13.25 0.27 -1.84
N TRP A 63 -13.75 0.65 -3.02
CA TRP A 63 -13.55 1.99 -3.57
C TRP A 63 -14.16 3.08 -2.68
N THR A 64 -15.34 2.81 -2.11
CA THR A 64 -16.03 3.73 -1.19
C THR A 64 -15.17 3.98 0.05
N LEU A 65 -14.61 2.92 0.64
CA LEU A 65 -13.73 3.02 1.81
C LEU A 65 -12.41 3.72 1.48
N LEU A 66 -11.81 3.42 0.32
CA LEU A 66 -10.59 4.10 -0.16
C LEU A 66 -10.83 5.60 -0.35
N ARG A 67 -11.89 5.98 -1.07
CA ARG A 67 -12.25 7.39 -1.30
C ARG A 67 -12.45 8.11 0.02
N GLN A 68 -13.18 7.51 0.96
CA GLN A 68 -13.41 8.13 2.25
C GLN A 68 -12.12 8.31 3.03
N ALA A 69 -11.32 7.25 3.18
CA ALA A 69 -10.06 7.31 3.93
C ALA A 69 -9.13 8.37 3.34
N LYS A 70 -9.05 8.46 2.01
CA LYS A 70 -8.32 9.50 1.28
C LYS A 70 -8.86 10.90 1.56
N ALA A 71 -10.17 11.10 1.49
CA ALA A 71 -10.80 12.41 1.70
C ALA A 71 -10.57 12.95 3.12
N GLU A 72 -10.50 12.09 4.13
CA GLU A 72 -10.23 12.49 5.52
C GLU A 72 -8.82 13.06 5.75
N HIS A 73 -7.89 12.88 4.81
CA HIS A 73 -6.58 13.53 4.84
C HIS A 73 -6.57 14.93 4.20
N GLY A 74 -7.68 15.39 3.64
CA GLY A 74 -7.72 16.62 2.84
C GLY A 74 -6.69 16.57 1.71
N ASP A 75 -5.95 17.66 1.52
CA ASP A 75 -4.93 17.76 0.47
C ASP A 75 -3.84 16.68 0.55
N ARG A 76 -3.53 16.19 1.76
CA ARG A 76 -2.54 15.12 1.97
C ARG A 76 -3.01 13.76 1.44
N GLY A 77 -4.30 13.61 1.16
CA GLY A 77 -4.84 12.41 0.53
C GLY A 77 -4.37 12.25 -0.92
N ALA A 78 -3.94 13.32 -1.59
CA ALA A 78 -3.52 13.30 -3.00
C ALA A 78 -2.34 12.35 -3.30
N THR A 79 -1.54 11.97 -2.29
CA THR A 79 -0.46 10.96 -2.45
C THR A 79 -0.95 9.56 -2.73
N VAL A 80 -2.22 9.26 -2.46
CA VAL A 80 -2.84 7.98 -2.80
C VAL A 80 -3.73 8.19 -4.02
N LEU A 81 -3.45 7.46 -5.10
CA LEU A 81 -4.27 7.51 -6.29
C LEU A 81 -5.65 6.89 -6.04
N LEU A 82 -6.67 7.44 -6.70
CA LEU A 82 -8.03 6.92 -6.69
C LEU A 82 -8.46 6.53 -8.12
N PRO A 83 -8.13 5.30 -8.57
CA PRO A 83 -8.58 4.80 -9.87
C PRO A 83 -10.10 4.61 -9.93
N ALA A 84 -10.63 4.40 -11.13
CA ALA A 84 -12.01 3.97 -11.32
C ALA A 84 -12.26 2.59 -10.69
N VAL A 85 -13.51 2.32 -10.30
CA VAL A 85 -13.93 1.09 -9.59
C VAL A 85 -13.53 -0.17 -10.36
N GLU A 86 -13.59 -0.12 -11.69
CA GLU A 86 -13.27 -1.23 -12.59
C GLU A 86 -11.82 -1.72 -12.43
N HIS A 87 -10.90 -0.83 -12.04
CA HIS A 87 -9.50 -1.17 -11.77
C HIS A 87 -9.36 -2.27 -10.71
N PHE A 88 -10.29 -2.30 -9.75
CA PHE A 88 -10.25 -3.20 -8.59
C PHE A 88 -10.80 -4.60 -8.87
N ARG A 89 -11.44 -4.84 -10.02
CA ARG A 89 -11.95 -6.18 -10.38
C ARG A 89 -10.84 -7.21 -10.59
N ASN A 90 -9.65 -6.76 -10.98
CA ASN A 90 -8.46 -7.59 -11.21
C ASN A 90 -7.44 -7.43 -10.07
N ARG A 91 -7.93 -7.33 -8.84
CA ARG A 91 -7.13 -7.17 -7.63
C ARG A 91 -7.73 -8.03 -6.52
N ARG A 92 -6.88 -8.41 -5.55
CA ARG A 92 -7.32 -8.84 -4.22
C ARG A 92 -7.49 -7.59 -3.37
N LEU A 93 -8.62 -7.49 -2.67
CA LEU A 93 -9.03 -6.28 -1.97
C LEU A 93 -9.09 -6.57 -0.47
N PHE A 94 -8.35 -5.78 0.30
CA PHE A 94 -8.23 -5.97 1.74
C PHE A 94 -8.74 -4.75 2.48
N VAL A 95 -9.53 -5.00 3.51
CA VAL A 95 -10.20 -3.99 4.33
C VAL A 95 -9.96 -4.31 5.79
N SER A 96 -9.55 -3.34 6.61
CA SER A 96 -9.43 -3.54 8.06
C SER A 96 -10.76 -3.95 8.68
N HIS A 97 -10.72 -4.62 9.83
CA HIS A 97 -11.93 -5.13 10.47
C HIS A 97 -13.00 -4.05 10.78
N ASP A 98 -12.62 -2.78 10.84
CA ASP A 98 -13.47 -1.62 11.09
C ASP A 98 -13.77 -0.77 9.83
N GLY A 99 -13.24 -1.17 8.66
CA GLY A 99 -13.38 -0.45 7.40
C GLY A 99 -12.58 0.83 7.30
N MET A 100 -11.73 1.16 8.28
CA MET A 100 -11.01 2.43 8.29
C MET A 100 -9.70 2.42 7.50
N ALA A 101 -9.22 1.26 7.07
CA ALA A 101 -8.00 1.14 6.28
C ALA A 101 -8.14 0.06 5.20
N VAL A 102 -7.44 0.28 4.08
CA VAL A 102 -7.54 -0.55 2.89
C VAL A 102 -6.19 -0.70 2.19
N PHE A 103 -6.02 -1.80 1.47
CA PHE A 103 -4.98 -1.95 0.45
C PHE A 103 -5.44 -2.94 -0.63
N ALA A 104 -4.88 -2.81 -1.83
CA ALA A 104 -5.13 -3.73 -2.94
C ALA A 104 -3.84 -4.43 -3.37
N LEU A 105 -3.93 -5.71 -3.71
CA LEU A 105 -2.82 -6.53 -4.16
C LEU A 105 -3.11 -7.07 -5.57
N GLY A 106 -2.17 -6.90 -6.48
CA GLY A 106 -2.31 -7.45 -7.83
C GLY A 106 -2.25 -8.99 -7.84
N ASN A 107 -3.16 -9.59 -8.60
CA ASN A 107 -3.37 -11.04 -8.68
C ASN A 107 -3.39 -11.59 -10.11
N THR A 108 -3.17 -10.74 -11.12
CA THR A 108 -2.96 -11.16 -12.51
C THR A 108 -1.47 -11.40 -12.76
N GLU A 109 -1.12 -12.07 -13.85
CA GLU A 109 0.29 -12.29 -14.23
C GLU A 109 1.10 -10.99 -14.26
N ASP A 110 0.58 -9.96 -14.94
CA ASP A 110 1.27 -8.67 -15.10
C ASP A 110 1.35 -7.81 -13.83
N THR A 111 0.57 -8.13 -12.80
CA THR A 111 0.47 -7.28 -11.59
C THR A 111 0.72 -8.05 -10.30
N ARG A 112 1.09 -9.32 -10.39
CA ARG A 112 1.29 -10.19 -9.23
C ARG A 112 2.27 -9.56 -8.25
N GLY A 113 1.84 -9.38 -7.01
CA GLY A 113 2.66 -8.81 -5.95
C GLY A 113 2.74 -7.28 -5.95
N TYR A 114 2.05 -6.61 -6.87
CA TYR A 114 1.92 -5.15 -6.88
C TYR A 114 1.01 -4.69 -5.74
N LEU A 115 1.59 -4.00 -4.76
CA LEU A 115 0.87 -3.36 -3.67
C LEU A 115 0.44 -1.95 -4.07
N SER A 116 -0.86 -1.68 -3.95
CA SER A 116 -1.45 -0.39 -4.35
C SER A 116 -2.58 0.03 -3.43
N SER A 117 -3.03 1.27 -3.57
CA SER A 117 -4.21 1.81 -2.85
C SER A 117 -4.13 1.65 -1.33
N VAL A 118 -2.90 1.73 -0.79
CA VAL A 118 -2.61 1.65 0.64
C VAL A 118 -3.08 2.95 1.29
N CYS A 119 -4.17 2.90 2.05
CA CYS A 119 -4.74 4.08 2.68
C CYS A 119 -5.36 3.73 4.04
N LYS A 120 -5.25 4.65 5.00
CA LYS A 120 -6.00 4.56 6.26
C LYS A 120 -6.62 5.90 6.60
N SER A 121 -7.77 5.89 7.24
CA SER A 121 -8.35 7.02 7.94
C SER A 121 -7.36 7.55 9.00
N PRO A 122 -7.26 8.87 9.20
CA PRO A 122 -6.60 9.44 10.39
C PRO A 122 -7.20 8.93 11.70
N LYS A 123 -8.46 8.50 11.69
CA LYS A 123 -9.19 7.97 12.86
C LYS A 123 -8.92 6.48 13.11
N TYR A 124 -8.25 5.78 12.19
CA TYR A 124 -8.00 4.34 12.34
C TYR A 124 -7.15 4.07 13.59
N PRO A 125 -7.68 3.37 14.60
CA PRO A 125 -6.95 3.10 15.84
C PRO A 125 -5.91 1.98 15.65
N GLY A 126 -6.01 1.20 14.58
CA GLY A 126 -5.09 0.11 14.27
C GLY A 126 -3.77 0.57 13.66
N SER A 127 -2.86 -0.39 13.53
CA SER A 127 -1.53 -0.16 12.96
C SER A 127 -1.54 -0.48 11.47
N MET A 128 -1.29 0.53 10.64
CA MET A 128 -1.09 0.33 9.20
C MET A 128 0.12 -0.57 8.92
N ALA A 129 1.09 -0.64 9.84
CA ALA A 129 2.23 -1.53 9.70
C ALA A 129 1.78 -2.99 9.74
N ARG A 130 0.81 -3.36 10.60
CA ARG A 130 0.26 -4.73 10.64
C ARG A 130 -0.47 -5.10 9.35
N LEU A 131 -1.22 -4.17 8.76
CA LEU A 131 -1.88 -4.40 7.47
C LEU A 131 -0.87 -4.59 6.34
N LEU A 132 0.25 -3.87 6.36
CA LEU A 132 1.30 -4.06 5.37
C LEU A 132 2.13 -5.33 5.61
N GLN A 133 2.31 -5.76 6.86
CA GLN A 133 2.84 -7.08 7.17
C GLN A 133 1.94 -8.19 6.59
N LEU A 134 0.62 -8.04 6.69
CA LEU A 134 -0.32 -8.92 6.01
C LEU A 134 -0.13 -8.85 4.49
N ALA A 135 -0.03 -7.66 3.89
CA ALA A 135 0.19 -7.53 2.45
C ALA A 135 1.47 -8.26 1.97
N ILE A 136 2.59 -8.09 2.69
CA ILE A 136 3.85 -8.79 2.40
C ILE A 136 3.66 -10.31 2.50
N ARG A 137 3.01 -10.79 3.57
CA ARG A 137 2.71 -12.21 3.76
C ARG A 137 1.85 -12.79 2.62
N GLU A 138 0.93 -11.98 2.09
CA GLU A 138 0.06 -12.34 0.98
C GLU A 138 0.71 -12.15 -0.41
N GLY A 139 2.00 -11.80 -0.44
CA GLY A 139 2.82 -11.78 -1.66
C GLY A 139 3.12 -10.39 -2.21
N ALA A 140 2.85 -9.31 -1.47
CA ALA A 140 3.31 -7.98 -1.87
C ALA A 140 4.84 -7.93 -1.94
N ASN A 141 5.36 -7.55 -3.11
CA ASN A 141 6.80 -7.48 -3.34
C ASN A 141 7.24 -6.24 -4.14
N HIS A 142 6.32 -5.41 -4.62
CA HIS A 142 6.67 -4.13 -5.23
C HIS A 142 5.54 -3.10 -5.15
N LEU A 143 5.91 -1.82 -5.27
CA LEU A 143 4.98 -0.70 -5.29
C LEU A 143 5.63 0.54 -5.91
N PHE A 144 4.85 1.60 -6.10
CA PHE A 144 5.40 2.95 -6.26
C PHE A 144 4.68 3.92 -5.33
N CYS A 145 5.35 5.02 -4.97
CA CYS A 145 4.73 6.14 -4.26
C CYS A 145 5.40 7.47 -4.58
N PHE A 146 4.67 8.56 -4.39
CA PHE A 146 5.26 9.90 -4.40
C PHE A 146 6.28 10.03 -3.28
N ASP A 147 7.43 10.64 -3.58
CA ASP A 147 8.54 10.86 -2.67
C ASP A 147 8.19 11.89 -1.59
N THR A 148 7.45 11.40 -0.61
CA THR A 148 6.86 12.13 0.51
C THR A 148 7.19 11.37 1.79
N CYS A 149 6.43 11.58 2.86
CA CYS A 149 6.56 10.77 4.08
C CYS A 149 6.34 9.25 3.83
N LEU A 150 5.71 8.88 2.71
CA LEU A 150 5.50 7.47 2.33
C LEU A 150 6.79 6.71 2.03
N THR A 151 7.81 7.36 1.45
CA THR A 151 9.11 6.73 1.12
C THR A 151 9.72 6.09 2.36
N ALA A 152 9.90 6.89 3.43
CA ALA A 152 10.48 6.42 4.67
C ALA A 152 9.65 5.30 5.32
N TYR A 153 8.32 5.37 5.17
CA TYR A 153 7.41 4.36 5.71
C TYR A 153 7.58 3.00 5.01
N TYR A 154 7.68 2.96 3.68
CA TYR A 154 7.92 1.72 2.94
C TYR A 154 9.33 1.16 3.17
N CYS A 155 10.36 2.01 3.26
CA CYS A 155 11.72 1.58 3.61
C CYS A 155 11.78 0.80 4.93
N ARG A 156 11.07 1.26 5.96
CA ARG A 156 10.99 0.57 7.26
C ARG A 156 10.36 -0.82 7.19
N LEU A 157 9.57 -1.08 6.15
CA LEU A 157 8.89 -2.34 5.91
C LEU A 157 9.66 -3.24 4.92
N GLY A 158 10.94 -2.95 4.68
CA GLY A 158 11.83 -3.78 3.85
C GLY A 158 11.69 -3.51 2.35
N PHE A 159 10.97 -2.46 1.94
CA PHE A 159 10.95 -2.05 0.54
C PHE A 159 12.13 -1.13 0.25
N ARG A 160 13.01 -1.51 -0.67
CA ARG A 160 14.06 -0.62 -1.17
C ARG A 160 13.61 0.05 -2.47
N PRO A 161 13.86 1.34 -2.66
CA PRO A 161 13.61 1.96 -3.94
C PRO A 161 14.66 1.53 -4.97
N VAL A 162 14.25 1.37 -6.22
CA VAL A 162 15.08 0.82 -7.30
C VAL A 162 15.27 1.78 -8.46
N CYS A 163 14.28 2.63 -8.71
CA CYS A 163 14.35 3.73 -9.65
C CYS A 163 13.31 4.80 -9.27
N ARG A 164 13.40 5.95 -9.92
CA ARG A 164 12.40 7.02 -9.80
C ARG A 164 12.06 7.62 -11.14
N VAL A 165 10.89 8.22 -11.24
CA VAL A 165 10.48 9.04 -12.38
C VAL A 165 10.16 10.45 -11.91
N SER A 166 10.40 11.43 -12.77
CA SER A 166 10.06 12.81 -12.42
C SER A 166 8.55 12.98 -12.22
N PHE A 167 8.15 13.90 -11.34
CA PHE A 167 6.74 14.26 -11.17
C PHE A 167 6.07 14.65 -12.50
N GLU A 168 6.80 15.33 -13.39
CA GLU A 168 6.29 15.71 -14.71
C GLU A 168 6.10 14.51 -15.64
N THR A 169 7.00 13.53 -15.60
CA THR A 169 6.87 12.27 -16.35
C THR A 169 5.70 11.44 -15.83
N PHE A 170 5.46 11.45 -14.52
CA PHE A 170 4.36 10.70 -13.90
C PHE A 170 2.99 11.38 -14.11
N GLY A 171 2.96 12.70 -14.01
CA GLY A 171 1.75 13.50 -14.05
C GLY A 171 1.15 13.74 -12.67
N ALA A 172 0.52 14.90 -12.49
CA ALA A 172 -0.16 15.24 -11.25
C ALA A 172 -1.52 14.52 -11.15
N PRO A 173 -1.87 13.96 -9.98
CA PRO A 173 -3.25 13.60 -9.67
C PRO A 173 -4.18 14.81 -9.85
N CYS A 174 -5.44 14.57 -10.21
CA CYS A 174 -6.41 15.65 -10.46
C CYS A 174 -6.68 16.51 -9.22
N ASP A 175 -6.53 15.94 -8.03
CA ASP A 175 -6.73 16.58 -6.73
C ASP A 175 -5.41 17.07 -6.09
N TRP A 176 -4.33 17.18 -6.86
CA TRP A 176 -3.03 17.56 -6.33
C TRP A 176 -2.91 19.06 -6.06
N ASN A 177 -2.82 19.44 -4.78
CA ASN A 177 -2.50 20.81 -4.35
C ASN A 177 -0.99 20.98 -4.14
N ARG A 178 -0.28 21.61 -5.09
CA ARG A 178 1.17 21.83 -5.01
C ARG A 178 1.63 22.54 -3.73
N GLU A 179 0.84 23.50 -3.24
CA GLU A 179 1.20 24.27 -2.04
C GLU A 179 1.20 23.38 -0.79
N ALA A 180 0.25 22.44 -0.70
CA ALA A 180 0.19 21.47 0.40
C ALA A 180 1.40 20.53 0.44
N TYR A 181 2.14 20.42 -0.67
CA TYR A 181 3.33 19.58 -0.80
C TYR A 181 4.63 20.37 -1.02
N ARG A 182 4.65 21.69 -0.77
CA ARG A 182 5.80 22.57 -1.05
C ARG A 182 7.12 22.13 -0.40
N GLU A 183 7.03 21.39 0.69
CA GLU A 183 8.16 20.82 1.44
C GLU A 183 8.81 19.61 0.74
N TYR A 184 8.13 19.05 -0.26
CA TYR A 184 8.58 17.91 -1.04
C TYR A 184 8.93 18.31 -2.47
N GLY A 185 9.71 17.46 -3.13
CA GLY A 185 10.23 17.69 -4.48
C GLY A 185 11.69 18.12 -4.49
N PRO A 186 12.38 17.93 -5.62
CA PRO A 186 13.78 18.33 -5.76
C PRO A 186 13.91 19.86 -5.75
N ALA A 187 15.15 20.34 -5.55
CA ALA A 187 15.44 21.77 -5.53
C ALA A 187 14.92 22.46 -6.81
N GLY A 188 14.14 23.55 -6.62
CA GLY A 188 13.50 24.27 -7.71
C GLY A 188 12.18 23.67 -8.22
N LYS A 189 11.70 22.57 -7.62
CA LYS A 189 10.43 21.90 -7.95
C LYS A 189 9.57 21.60 -6.71
N SER A 190 9.49 22.55 -5.78
CA SER A 190 8.62 22.45 -4.59
C SER A 190 7.18 22.09 -4.97
N GLY A 191 6.60 21.13 -4.25
CA GLY A 191 5.24 20.65 -4.54
C GLY A 191 5.16 19.58 -5.64
N CYS A 192 6.30 19.15 -6.18
CA CYS A 192 6.42 18.14 -7.23
C CYS A 192 7.37 17.01 -6.81
N PRO A 193 7.00 16.20 -5.80
CA PRO A 193 7.78 15.03 -5.42
C PRO A 193 7.86 14.03 -6.58
N ASP A 194 9.06 13.55 -6.87
CA ASP A 194 9.24 12.46 -7.82
C ASP A 194 8.50 11.19 -7.36
N VAL A 195 8.32 10.22 -8.26
CA VAL A 195 7.70 8.95 -7.91
C VAL A 195 8.76 7.87 -7.83
N ASN A 196 8.93 7.31 -6.63
CA ASN A 196 9.85 6.23 -6.35
C ASN A 196 9.17 4.88 -6.59
N TYR A 197 9.85 3.98 -7.29
CA TYR A 197 9.46 2.59 -7.48
C TYR A 197 10.27 1.72 -6.52
N PHE A 198 9.62 0.78 -5.85
CA PHE A 198 10.21 -0.03 -4.79
C PHE A 198 10.04 -1.51 -5.06
N CYS A 199 11.08 -2.27 -4.69
CA CYS A 199 11.08 -3.71 -4.61
C CYS A 199 11.25 -4.14 -3.15
N TYR A 200 10.52 -5.15 -2.72
CA TYR A 200 10.70 -5.76 -1.40
C TYR A 200 12.02 -6.52 -1.36
N ASP A 201 12.79 -6.30 -0.30
CA ASP A 201 14.05 -6.96 0.00
C ASP A 201 13.89 -7.69 1.34
N PRO A 202 13.73 -9.04 1.32
CA PRO A 202 13.50 -9.82 2.53
C PRO A 202 14.71 -9.84 3.48
N CYS A 203 15.89 -9.41 3.02
CA CYS A 203 17.11 -9.36 3.81
C CYS A 203 17.24 -8.05 4.60
N GLN A 204 16.40 -7.04 4.34
CA GLN A 204 16.39 -5.83 5.17
C GLN A 204 15.61 -6.07 6.47
N PRO A 205 16.20 -5.74 7.63
CA PRO A 205 15.49 -5.88 8.91
C PRO A 205 14.28 -4.95 8.96
N LEU A 206 13.10 -5.51 9.22
CA LEU A 206 11.87 -4.76 9.44
C LEU A 206 12.02 -3.88 10.70
N SER A 207 11.75 -2.59 10.57
CA SER A 207 11.70 -1.66 11.70
C SER A 207 10.27 -1.18 11.94
N CYS A 208 9.62 -1.75 12.97
CA CYS A 208 8.28 -1.33 13.39
C CYS A 208 8.29 -0.13 14.36
N ALA A 209 9.46 0.43 14.69
CA ALA A 209 9.60 1.46 15.70
C ALA A 209 9.05 2.82 15.22
N ALA A 210 8.25 3.46 16.07
CA ALA A 210 7.65 4.78 15.87
C ALA A 210 8.64 5.96 16.04
N GLY A 211 9.93 5.73 15.75
CA GLY A 211 10.96 6.77 15.84
C GLY A 211 10.72 7.90 14.83
N SER A 212 11.09 9.13 15.23
CA SER A 212 11.08 10.33 14.38
C SER A 212 11.71 10.04 13.02
N ILE A 213 11.01 10.46 11.97
CA ILE A 213 11.41 10.22 10.59
C ILE A 213 12.48 11.26 10.25
N ASP A 214 13.75 10.83 10.22
CA ASP A 214 14.74 11.54 9.42
C ASP A 214 14.41 11.28 7.95
N VAL A 215 13.68 12.22 7.34
CA VAL A 215 13.31 12.21 5.91
C VAL A 215 14.55 12.30 5.00
N ALA A 216 15.73 12.50 5.58
CA ALA A 216 17.02 12.59 4.90
C ALA A 216 17.58 11.24 4.46
N PHE A 217 17.02 10.11 4.93
CA PHE A 217 17.48 8.80 4.47
C PHE A 217 16.77 8.42 3.17
N VAL A 218 17.56 8.10 2.15
CA VAL A 218 17.19 7.51 0.86
C VAL A 218 16.85 8.51 -0.26
N SER A 219 17.84 9.21 -0.84
CA SER A 219 17.55 9.87 -2.13
C SER A 219 18.70 10.21 -3.09
N THR A 220 19.98 10.04 -2.78
CA THR A 220 21.03 10.51 -3.73
C THR A 220 21.43 9.50 -4.82
N ASP A 221 21.21 8.20 -4.60
CA ASP A 221 21.77 7.16 -5.50
C ASP A 221 20.73 6.36 -6.30
N ILE A 222 19.46 6.80 -6.31
CA ILE A 222 18.39 6.10 -7.04
C ILE A 222 18.36 6.61 -8.49
N PRO A 223 18.50 5.73 -9.50
CA PRO A 223 18.53 6.16 -10.89
C PRO A 223 17.18 6.73 -11.34
N TYR A 224 17.22 7.80 -12.13
CA TYR A 224 16.06 8.30 -12.86
C TYR A 224 15.78 7.42 -14.08
N ALA A 225 14.55 6.93 -14.18
CA ALA A 225 14.00 6.42 -15.42
C ALA A 225 13.45 7.60 -16.24
N SER A 226 13.75 7.59 -17.54
CA SER A 226 13.33 8.60 -18.51
C SER A 226 11.85 8.50 -18.91
N SER A 227 11.19 7.37 -18.60
CA SER A 227 9.78 7.13 -18.91
C SER A 227 9.14 6.16 -17.90
N LEU A 228 7.80 6.16 -17.84
CA LEU A 228 7.05 5.18 -17.05
C LEU A 228 7.30 3.74 -17.51
N GLN A 229 7.55 3.53 -18.81
CA GLN A 229 7.85 2.22 -19.36
C GLN A 229 9.20 1.72 -18.86
N GLN A 230 10.25 2.56 -18.95
CA GLN A 230 11.57 2.21 -18.43
C GLN A 230 11.54 1.95 -16.91
N ALA A 231 10.76 2.73 -16.16
CA ALA A 231 10.62 2.52 -14.72
C ALA A 231 10.01 1.14 -14.39
N LYS A 232 8.96 0.74 -15.13
CA LYS A 232 8.34 -0.59 -15.01
C LYS A 232 9.31 -1.71 -15.37
N GLU A 233 10.13 -1.54 -16.40
CA GLU A 233 11.13 -2.53 -16.82
C GLU A 233 12.23 -2.71 -15.78
N ILE A 234 12.78 -1.62 -15.25
CA ILE A 234 13.76 -1.67 -14.15
C ILE A 234 13.15 -2.38 -12.95
N LEU A 235 11.94 -1.97 -12.53
CA LEU A 235 11.27 -2.58 -11.40
C LEU A 235 11.03 -4.08 -11.61
N LYS A 236 10.53 -4.48 -12.79
CA LYS A 236 10.31 -5.88 -13.13
C LYS A 236 11.61 -6.68 -13.04
N GLY A 237 12.71 -6.16 -13.59
CA GLY A 237 14.02 -6.82 -13.52
C GLY A 237 14.51 -7.02 -12.08
N GLU A 238 14.25 -6.06 -11.19
CA GLU A 238 14.60 -6.20 -9.76
C GLU A 238 13.71 -7.19 -9.02
N VAL A 239 12.39 -7.20 -9.30
CA VAL A 239 11.45 -8.17 -8.74
C VAL A 239 11.79 -9.58 -9.18
N ASP A 240 12.07 -9.79 -10.47
CA ASP A 240 12.42 -11.10 -11.03
C ASP A 240 13.71 -11.66 -10.38
N LYS A 241 14.70 -10.81 -10.07
CA LYS A 241 15.91 -11.19 -9.33
C LYS A 241 15.60 -11.65 -7.90
N VAL A 242 14.74 -10.92 -7.18
CA VAL A 242 14.39 -11.27 -5.79
C VAL A 242 13.59 -12.56 -5.74
N VAL A 243 12.63 -12.75 -6.65
CA VAL A 243 11.83 -13.97 -6.74
C VAL A 243 12.71 -15.19 -7.07
N ALA A 244 13.73 -15.04 -7.91
CA ALA A 244 14.65 -16.12 -8.25
C ALA A 244 15.56 -16.58 -7.07
N LEU A 245 15.63 -15.80 -5.99
CA LEU A 245 16.43 -16.11 -4.79
C LEU A 245 15.62 -16.79 -3.68
N GLN A 246 14.29 -16.90 -3.82
CA GLN A 246 13.36 -17.48 -2.85
C GLN A 246 12.97 -18.90 -3.24
#